data_AF-A0A7J4AZC8-F1
#
_entry.id   AF-A0A7J4AZC8-F1
#
_cell.length_a   1.000
_cell.length_b   1.000
_cell.length_c   1.000
_cell.angle_alpha   90.00
_cell.angle_beta   90.00
_cell.angle_gamma   90.00
#
_symmetry.space_group_name_H-M   'P 1'
#
loop_
_entity.id
_entity.type
_entity.pdbx_description
1 polymer ?
#
loop_
_entity_poly.entity_id
_entity_poly.type
_entity_poly.pdbx_seq_one_letter_code
_entity_poly.pdbx_strand_id
1 'polypeptide(L)'
;MQRMIEDWARKYFPYPEFRAYQLKAIDFAFRVFTNGRIGLLSSPCGTGKSVSVLTAYLMAREIEDIGKLFILTRTRNELEIYAREIQTIAERSKIFLRATLIISRQEMCPLVKEVHGVRKMDYKSFLTYCSRLKKGFKESSCPYYSSVFRNWKPSREAIAFLEEIGLKHVLMPEDFYKEALSNNMCPYELTRL
;
A
#
# COMPACT_ATOMS: atom_id res chain seq x y z
N MET A 1 -11.47 -13.67 -28.98
CA MET A 1 -10.86 -12.57 -28.21
C MET A 1 -11.50 -12.40 -26.83
N GLN A 2 -12.83 -12.19 -26.73
CA GLN A 2 -13.49 -11.94 -25.44
C GLN A 2 -13.43 -13.13 -24.47
N ARG A 3 -13.61 -14.36 -24.96
CA ARG A 3 -13.46 -15.60 -24.16
C ARG A 3 -12.04 -15.78 -23.59
N MET A 4 -11.02 -15.43 -24.39
CA MET A 4 -9.61 -15.50 -23.97
C MET A 4 -9.28 -14.49 -22.86
N ILE A 5 -9.81 -13.27 -22.94
CA ILE A 5 -9.64 -12.25 -21.88
C ILE A 5 -10.33 -12.69 -20.61
N GLU A 6 -11.52 -13.27 -20.71
CA GLU A 6 -12.25 -13.78 -19.54
C GLU A 6 -11.48 -14.90 -18.85
N ASP A 7 -11.04 -15.92 -19.60
CA ASP A 7 -10.27 -17.04 -19.06
C ASP A 7 -8.96 -16.57 -18.40
N TRP A 8 -8.30 -15.57 -18.98
CA TRP A 8 -7.11 -14.97 -18.41
C TRP A 8 -7.41 -14.18 -17.13
N ALA A 9 -8.42 -13.31 -17.16
CA ALA A 9 -8.84 -12.54 -16.00
C ALA A 9 -9.21 -13.45 -14.83
N ARG A 10 -9.82 -14.61 -15.08
CA ARG A 10 -10.18 -15.61 -14.05
C ARG A 10 -8.99 -16.17 -13.27
N LYS A 11 -7.76 -16.09 -13.79
CA LYS A 11 -6.56 -16.44 -13.01
C LYS A 11 -6.38 -15.55 -11.78
N TYR A 12 -6.79 -14.28 -11.88
CA TYR A 12 -6.55 -13.24 -10.87
C TYR A 12 -7.81 -12.69 -10.22
N PHE A 13 -8.95 -12.81 -10.88
CA PHE A 13 -10.18 -12.19 -10.43
C PHE A 13 -10.71 -12.90 -9.16
N PRO A 14 -10.88 -12.16 -8.04
CA PRO A 14 -11.09 -12.76 -6.74
C PRO A 14 -12.57 -13.06 -6.44
N TYR A 15 -13.48 -13.00 -7.41
CA TYR A 15 -14.91 -13.25 -7.21
C TYR A 15 -15.40 -14.33 -8.19
N PRO A 16 -16.44 -15.10 -7.83
CA PRO A 16 -16.92 -16.21 -8.68
C PRO A 16 -17.41 -15.74 -10.05
N GLU A 17 -18.02 -14.55 -10.10
CA GLU A 17 -18.65 -14.01 -11.29
C GLU A 17 -18.26 -12.55 -11.52
N PHE A 18 -18.14 -12.17 -12.80
CA PHE A 18 -17.95 -10.80 -13.22
C PHE A 18 -19.29 -10.06 -13.21
N ARG A 19 -19.31 -8.86 -12.62
CA ARG A 19 -20.47 -7.97 -12.73
C ARG A 19 -20.62 -7.44 -14.15
N ALA A 20 -21.81 -6.92 -14.46
CA ALA A 20 -22.08 -6.27 -15.74
C ALA A 20 -20.99 -5.24 -16.07
N TYR A 21 -20.46 -5.30 -17.29
CA TYR A 21 -19.42 -4.42 -17.84
C TYR A 21 -18.02 -4.53 -17.18
N GLN A 22 -17.83 -5.37 -16.16
CA GLN A 22 -16.56 -5.48 -15.45
C GLN A 22 -15.45 -6.05 -16.34
N LEU A 23 -15.75 -7.06 -17.16
CA LEU A 23 -14.81 -7.58 -18.16
C LEU A 23 -14.38 -6.51 -19.17
N LYS A 24 -15.28 -5.58 -19.54
CA LYS A 24 -14.93 -4.47 -20.43
C LYS A 24 -13.98 -3.49 -19.74
N ALA A 25 -14.17 -3.23 -18.45
CA ALA A 25 -13.25 -2.41 -17.66
C ALA A 25 -11.87 -3.06 -17.52
N ILE A 26 -11.82 -4.39 -17.32
CA ILE A 26 -10.58 -5.17 -17.29
C ILE A 26 -9.85 -5.09 -18.63
N ASP A 27 -10.52 -5.40 -19.74
CA ASP A 27 -9.93 -5.31 -21.10
C ASP A 27 -9.40 -3.89 -21.38
N PHE A 28 -10.19 -2.87 -21.05
CA PHE A 28 -9.77 -1.49 -21.19
C PHE A 28 -8.49 -1.17 -20.41
N ALA A 29 -8.46 -1.46 -19.11
CA ALA A 29 -7.29 -1.19 -18.27
C ALA A 29 -6.07 -2.00 -18.72
N PHE A 30 -6.27 -3.25 -19.15
CA PHE A 30 -5.22 -4.13 -19.65
C PHE A 30 -4.57 -3.54 -20.92
N ARG A 31 -5.38 -3.06 -21.86
CA ARG A 31 -4.89 -2.36 -23.06
C ARG A 31 -4.19 -1.06 -22.72
N VAL A 32 -4.63 -0.34 -21.69
CA VAL A 32 -3.97 0.90 -21.24
C VAL A 32 -2.55 0.58 -20.74
N PHE A 33 -2.39 -0.46 -19.91
CA PHE A 33 -1.09 -0.89 -19.40
C PHE A 33 -0.16 -1.36 -20.53
N THR A 34 -0.61 -2.28 -21.36
CA THR A 34 0.22 -2.91 -22.42
C THR A 34 0.57 -1.96 -23.58
N ASN A 35 -0.22 -0.90 -23.80
CA ASN A 35 0.11 0.09 -24.82
C ASN A 35 0.85 1.32 -24.27
N GLY A 36 1.08 1.39 -22.94
CA GLY A 36 1.73 2.54 -22.30
C GLY A 36 0.97 3.87 -22.49
N ARG A 37 -0.37 3.85 -22.45
CA ARG A 37 -1.22 5.02 -22.73
C ARG A 37 -1.86 5.60 -21.47
N ILE A 38 -2.47 6.78 -21.61
CA ILE A 38 -3.36 7.34 -20.59
C ILE A 38 -4.80 6.84 -20.87
N GLY A 39 -5.41 6.20 -19.87
CA GLY A 39 -6.78 5.70 -19.94
C GLY A 39 -7.73 6.47 -19.03
N LEU A 40 -8.89 6.88 -19.56
CA LEU A 40 -9.96 7.49 -18.78
C LEU A 40 -11.16 6.52 -18.71
N LEU A 41 -11.38 5.94 -17.53
CA LEU A 41 -12.49 5.00 -17.30
C LEU A 41 -13.61 5.66 -16.50
N SER A 42 -14.72 5.95 -17.16
CA SER A 42 -15.96 6.33 -16.48
C SER A 42 -16.77 5.09 -16.14
N SER A 43 -17.15 4.95 -14.86
CA SER A 43 -17.93 3.81 -14.38
C SER A 43 -18.69 4.23 -13.11
N PRO A 44 -19.90 3.74 -12.85
CA PRO A 44 -20.61 4.00 -11.59
C PRO A 44 -19.84 3.51 -10.35
N CYS A 45 -20.23 3.98 -9.16
CA CYS A 45 -19.74 3.41 -7.90
C CYS A 45 -20.21 1.96 -7.74
N GLY A 46 -19.42 1.11 -7.10
CA GLY A 46 -19.79 -0.28 -6.83
C GLY A 46 -19.64 -1.26 -8.01
N THR A 47 -19.14 -0.82 -9.17
CA THR A 47 -18.90 -1.70 -10.34
C THR A 47 -17.64 -2.56 -10.25
N GLY A 48 -16.85 -2.40 -9.18
CA GLY A 48 -15.59 -3.12 -8.99
C GLY A 48 -14.43 -2.54 -9.79
N LYS A 49 -14.29 -1.20 -9.82
CA LYS A 49 -13.18 -0.51 -10.50
C LYS A 49 -11.81 -0.96 -9.98
N SER A 50 -11.67 -1.01 -8.65
CA SER A 50 -10.41 -1.38 -7.98
C SER A 50 -9.95 -2.77 -8.41
N VAL A 51 -10.81 -3.77 -8.23
CA VAL A 51 -10.50 -5.16 -8.63
C VAL A 51 -10.27 -5.30 -10.13
N SER A 52 -11.01 -4.55 -10.97
CA SER A 52 -10.82 -4.60 -12.43
C SER A 52 -9.43 -4.12 -12.85
N VAL A 53 -8.97 -3.00 -12.26
CA VAL A 53 -7.64 -2.45 -12.54
C VAL A 53 -6.54 -3.36 -12.00
N LEU A 54 -6.72 -3.92 -10.79
CA LEU A 54 -5.77 -4.87 -10.21
C LEU A 54 -5.63 -6.14 -11.05
N THR A 55 -6.75 -6.74 -11.47
CA THR A 55 -6.75 -7.91 -12.36
C THR A 55 -6.06 -7.58 -13.69
N ALA A 56 -6.39 -6.45 -14.31
CA ALA A 56 -5.77 -6.01 -15.56
C ALA A 56 -4.25 -5.79 -15.44
N TYR A 57 -3.80 -5.19 -14.33
CA TYR A 57 -2.36 -4.99 -14.06
C TYR A 57 -1.63 -6.33 -13.92
N LEU A 58 -2.21 -7.29 -13.19
CA LEU A 58 -1.61 -8.62 -13.04
C LEU A 58 -1.55 -9.38 -14.37
N MET A 59 -2.58 -9.27 -15.20
CA MET A 59 -2.57 -9.81 -16.57
C MET A 59 -1.45 -9.18 -17.41
N ALA A 60 -1.33 -7.86 -17.39
CA ALA A 60 -0.32 -7.15 -18.18
C ALA A 60 1.12 -7.50 -17.74
N ARG A 61 1.34 -7.74 -16.45
CA ARG A 61 2.63 -8.22 -15.91
C ARG A 61 3.05 -9.61 -16.36
N GLU A 62 2.12 -10.46 -16.81
CA GLU A 62 2.49 -11.76 -17.39
C GLU A 62 3.11 -11.62 -18.80
N ILE A 63 2.93 -10.47 -19.47
CA ILE A 63 3.42 -10.25 -20.83
C ILE A 63 4.80 -9.63 -20.83
N GLU A 64 4.96 -8.55 -20.08
CA GLU A 64 6.19 -7.75 -20.06
C GLU A 64 6.34 -7.06 -18.69
N ASP A 65 7.57 -6.60 -18.42
CA ASP A 65 7.86 -5.85 -17.21
C ASP A 65 7.33 -4.41 -17.32
N ILE A 66 6.07 -4.22 -16.90
CA ILE A 66 5.41 -2.90 -16.84
C ILE A 66 5.73 -2.12 -15.56
N GLY A 67 6.65 -2.60 -14.72
CA GLY A 67 7.04 -1.95 -13.47
C GLY A 67 6.01 -2.07 -12.33
N LYS A 68 6.09 -1.15 -11.36
CA LYS A 68 5.25 -1.13 -10.15
C LYS A 68 3.96 -0.33 -10.36
N LEU A 69 2.83 -0.86 -9.90
CA LEU A 69 1.56 -0.11 -9.83
C LEU A 69 1.55 0.83 -8.61
N PHE A 70 1.40 2.13 -8.86
CA PHE A 70 1.17 3.12 -7.84
C PHE A 70 -0.30 3.56 -7.83
N ILE A 71 -0.97 3.42 -6.68
CA ILE A 71 -2.41 3.68 -6.56
C ILE A 71 -2.60 4.90 -5.66
N LEU A 72 -3.22 5.93 -6.20
CA LEU A 72 -3.59 7.14 -5.47
C LEU A 72 -5.08 7.11 -5.16
N THR A 73 -5.41 7.23 -3.87
CA THR A 73 -6.78 7.34 -3.41
C THR A 73 -7.01 8.68 -2.72
N ARG A 74 -8.25 9.14 -2.72
CA ARG A 74 -8.63 10.40 -2.05
C ARG A 74 -8.80 10.17 -0.55
N THR A 75 -9.27 8.99 -0.17
CA THR A 75 -9.61 8.65 1.22
C THR A 75 -8.92 7.37 1.69
N ARG A 76 -8.84 7.23 3.02
CA ARG A 76 -8.37 6.02 3.70
C ARG A 76 -9.23 4.80 3.34
N ASN A 77 -10.55 4.95 3.35
CA ASN A 77 -11.48 3.86 3.05
C ASN A 77 -11.26 3.30 1.65
N GLU A 78 -10.98 4.16 0.66
CA GLU A 78 -10.62 3.72 -0.70
C GLU A 78 -9.30 2.94 -0.72
N LEU A 79 -8.27 3.38 0.02
CA LEU A 79 -7.00 2.66 0.14
C LEU A 79 -7.20 1.27 0.75
N GLU A 80 -8.00 1.17 1.81
CA GLU A 80 -8.30 -0.11 2.45
C GLU A 80 -9.10 -1.06 1.55
N ILE A 81 -9.94 -0.53 0.65
CA ILE A 81 -10.60 -1.35 -0.37
C ILE A 81 -9.54 -2.01 -1.26
N TYR A 82 -8.55 -1.25 -1.76
CA TYR A 82 -7.47 -1.83 -2.56
C TYR A 82 -6.66 -2.86 -1.79
N ALA A 83 -6.36 -2.60 -0.51
CA ALA A 83 -5.63 -3.53 0.35
C ALA A 83 -6.34 -4.89 0.45
N ARG A 84 -7.63 -4.87 0.79
CA ARG A 84 -8.46 -6.08 0.90
C ARG A 84 -8.57 -6.82 -0.43
N GLU A 85 -8.71 -6.11 -1.54
CA GLU A 85 -8.76 -6.71 -2.87
C GLU A 85 -7.43 -7.41 -3.21
N ILE A 86 -6.28 -6.77 -2.94
CA ILE A 86 -4.97 -7.38 -3.18
C ILE A 86 -4.76 -8.62 -2.31
N GLN A 87 -5.15 -8.58 -1.03
CA GLN A 87 -5.13 -9.75 -0.14
C GLN A 87 -5.97 -10.89 -0.71
N THR A 88 -7.22 -10.61 -1.08
CA THR A 88 -8.15 -11.60 -1.63
C THR A 88 -7.61 -12.21 -2.94
N ILE A 89 -7.02 -11.40 -3.80
CA ILE A 89 -6.38 -11.85 -5.05
C ILE A 89 -5.19 -12.77 -4.73
N ALA A 90 -4.30 -12.35 -3.83
CA ALA A 90 -3.11 -13.13 -3.47
C ALA A 90 -3.50 -14.53 -2.92
N GLU A 91 -4.51 -14.58 -2.04
CA GLU A 91 -5.04 -15.81 -1.46
C GLU A 91 -5.66 -16.73 -2.52
N ARG A 92 -6.57 -16.20 -3.36
CA ARG A 92 -7.28 -17.02 -4.36
C ARG A 92 -6.39 -17.50 -5.49
N SER A 93 -5.51 -16.64 -5.98
CA SER A 93 -4.61 -16.95 -7.09
C SER A 93 -3.36 -17.68 -6.62
N LYS A 94 -3.15 -17.85 -5.30
CA LYS A 94 -1.96 -18.46 -4.70
C LYS A 94 -0.65 -17.81 -5.18
N ILE A 95 -0.70 -16.49 -5.39
CA ILE A 95 0.44 -15.70 -5.83
C ILE A 95 0.95 -14.83 -4.69
N PHE A 96 2.25 -14.58 -4.71
CA PHE A 96 2.87 -13.68 -3.76
C PHE A 96 2.81 -12.24 -4.26
N LEU A 97 2.09 -11.37 -3.55
CA LEU A 97 1.98 -9.94 -3.85
C LEU A 97 2.55 -9.10 -2.72
N ARG A 98 3.45 -8.17 -3.06
CA ARG A 98 3.95 -7.14 -2.17
C ARG A 98 3.24 -5.83 -2.45
N ALA A 99 2.74 -5.18 -1.41
CA ALA A 99 2.20 -3.83 -1.49
C ALA A 99 2.55 -3.07 -0.21
N THR A 100 2.91 -1.80 -0.36
CA THR A 100 3.14 -0.88 0.74
C THR A 100 2.01 0.13 0.80
N LEU A 101 1.38 0.24 1.96
CA LEU A 101 0.27 1.17 2.18
C LEU A 101 0.78 2.39 2.92
N ILE A 102 0.66 3.55 2.28
CA ILE A 102 1.15 4.81 2.83
C ILE A 102 -0.05 5.65 3.26
N ILE A 103 -0.11 5.92 4.56
CA ILE A 103 -1.12 6.79 5.20
C ILE A 103 -0.42 7.94 5.93
N SER A 104 -1.19 8.78 6.63
CA SER A 104 -0.64 9.98 7.25
C SER A 104 0.44 9.68 8.29
N ARG A 105 1.44 10.56 8.38
CA ARG A 105 2.52 10.43 9.38
C ARG A 105 1.98 10.50 10.81
N GLN A 106 0.97 11.33 11.05
CA GLN A 106 0.39 11.51 12.38
C GLN A 106 -0.35 10.25 12.84
N GLU A 107 -1.09 9.61 11.94
CA GLU A 107 -1.82 8.37 12.21
C GLU A 107 -0.89 7.18 12.47
N MET A 108 0.24 7.13 11.77
CA MET A 108 1.26 6.08 11.93
C MET A 108 2.26 6.36 13.06
N CYS A 109 2.13 7.45 13.82
CA CYS A 109 3.11 7.84 14.82
C CYS A 109 2.78 7.25 16.21
N PRO A 110 3.69 6.45 16.81
CA PRO A 110 3.47 5.94 18.17
C PRO A 110 3.38 7.04 19.23
N LEU A 111 4.17 8.11 19.11
CA LEU A 111 4.15 9.24 20.05
C LEU A 111 2.79 9.95 20.11
N VAL A 112 1.99 9.90 19.03
CA VAL A 112 0.63 10.46 19.04
C VAL A 112 -0.30 9.65 19.94
N LYS A 113 -0.05 8.35 20.11
CA LYS A 113 -0.83 7.48 21.01
C LYS A 113 -0.30 7.52 22.45
N GLU A 114 1.01 7.66 22.62
CA GLU A 114 1.68 7.59 23.94
C GLU A 114 1.74 8.93 24.67
N VAL A 115 1.87 10.05 23.96
CA VAL A 115 2.14 11.36 24.56
C VAL A 115 0.93 12.28 24.41
N HIS A 116 0.24 12.58 25.52
CA HIS A 116 -0.96 13.43 25.52
C HIS A 116 -0.77 14.78 24.83
N GLY A 117 0.38 15.43 25.00
CA GLY A 117 0.69 16.70 24.34
C GLY A 117 0.79 16.58 22.82
N VAL A 118 1.37 15.50 22.31
CA VAL A 118 1.50 15.22 20.86
C VAL A 118 0.15 14.87 20.25
N ARG A 119 -0.69 14.11 20.99
CA ARG A 119 -2.04 13.74 20.56
C ARG A 119 -2.93 14.94 20.25
N LYS A 120 -2.77 16.05 20.97
CA LYS A 120 -3.57 17.26 20.80
C LYS A 120 -3.04 18.22 19.73
N MET A 121 -1.88 17.95 19.14
CA MET A 121 -1.31 18.82 18.11
C MET A 121 -2.14 18.74 16.82
N ASP A 122 -2.39 19.90 16.21
CA ASP A 122 -2.80 19.94 14.82
C ASP A 122 -1.70 19.35 13.91
N TYR A 123 -2.08 18.96 12.69
CA TYR A 123 -1.18 18.26 11.79
C TYR A 123 0.10 19.06 11.46
N LYS A 124 0.02 20.38 11.30
CA LYS A 124 1.17 21.22 10.96
C LYS A 124 2.15 21.32 12.14
N SER A 125 1.62 21.50 13.34
CA SER A 125 2.41 21.48 14.58
C SER A 125 3.08 20.12 14.78
N PHE A 126 2.34 19.03 14.56
CA PHE A 126 2.86 17.67 14.62
C PHE A 126 4.02 17.45 13.63
N LEU A 127 3.90 17.88 12.38
CA LEU A 127 4.96 17.73 11.39
C LEU A 127 6.25 18.48 11.79
N THR A 128 6.09 19.68 12.36
CA THR A 128 7.21 20.48 12.88
C THR A 128 7.89 19.79 14.05
N TYR A 129 7.09 19.29 15.00
CA TYR A 129 7.57 18.53 16.15
C TYR A 129 8.34 17.27 15.72
N CYS A 130 7.75 16.45 14.85
CA CYS A 130 8.37 15.24 14.32
C CYS A 130 9.71 15.55 13.61
N SER A 131 9.74 16.58 12.77
CA SER A 131 10.97 16.99 12.07
C SER A 131 12.10 17.40 13.03
N ARG A 132 11.77 18.09 14.13
CA ARG A 132 12.74 18.47 15.17
C ARG A 132 13.31 17.24 15.89
N LEU A 133 12.46 16.28 16.25
CA LEU A 133 12.92 15.04 16.90
C LEU A 133 13.82 14.19 15.99
N LYS A 134 13.56 14.14 14.68
CA LYS A 134 14.44 13.43 13.73
C LYS A 134 15.84 14.04 13.63
N LYS A 135 15.97 15.34 13.89
CA LYS A 135 17.24 16.08 13.89
C LYS A 135 17.97 16.02 15.23
N GLY A 136 17.40 15.41 16.27
CA GLY A 136 18.01 15.32 17.60
C GLY A 136 18.16 16.66 18.32
N PHE A 137 17.21 17.59 18.14
CA PHE A 137 17.30 18.92 18.75
C PHE A 137 17.15 18.87 20.29
N LYS A 138 18.06 19.53 21.03
CA LYS A 138 18.07 19.62 22.52
C LYS A 138 17.97 18.26 23.24
N GLU A 139 18.86 17.31 22.92
CA GLU A 139 18.96 16.00 23.61
C GLU A 139 17.72 15.10 23.49
N SER A 140 16.74 15.49 22.66
CA SER A 140 15.53 14.72 22.41
C SER A 140 15.52 14.21 20.96
N SER A 141 15.80 12.92 20.78
CA SER A 141 15.64 12.21 19.52
C SER A 141 14.39 11.33 19.57
N CYS A 142 13.70 11.16 18.42
CA CYS A 142 12.60 10.19 18.36
C CYS A 142 13.17 8.76 18.50
N PRO A 143 12.77 7.98 19.52
CA PRO A 143 13.30 6.63 19.72
C PRO A 143 12.96 5.72 18.53
N TYR A 144 11.70 5.77 18.06
CA TYR A 144 11.23 5.00 16.91
C TYR A 144 11.97 5.31 15.61
N TYR A 145 12.31 6.58 15.38
CA TYR A 145 13.09 6.97 14.20
C TYR A 145 14.52 6.45 14.28
N SER A 146 15.13 6.56 15.47
CA SER A 146 16.52 6.16 15.70
C SER A 146 16.72 4.65 15.61
N SER A 147 15.68 3.85 15.86
CA SER A 147 15.67 2.41 15.59
C SER A 147 15.67 2.09 14.09
N VAL A 148 15.05 2.93 13.26
CA VAL A 148 14.95 2.74 11.80
C VAL A 148 16.17 3.29 11.07
N PHE A 149 16.71 4.43 11.50
CA PHE A 149 17.84 5.09 10.84
C PHE A 149 19.02 5.29 11.77
N ARG A 150 20.22 4.97 11.27
CA ARG A 150 21.52 5.31 11.87
C ARG A 150 22.35 6.05 10.83
N ASN A 151 22.86 7.24 11.17
CA ASN A 151 23.65 8.08 10.24
C ASN A 151 22.97 8.27 8.87
N TRP A 152 21.67 8.56 8.85
CA TRP A 152 20.85 8.76 7.64
C TRP A 152 20.67 7.52 6.76
N LYS A 153 21.14 6.35 7.19
CA LYS A 153 20.96 5.07 6.50
C LYS A 153 20.00 4.17 7.27
N PRO A 154 19.18 3.34 6.59
CA PRO A 154 18.38 2.32 7.26
C PRO A 154 19.27 1.42 8.12
N SER A 155 18.79 1.10 9.33
CA SER A 155 19.45 0.13 10.21
C SER A 155 19.33 -1.28 9.62
N ARG A 156 20.24 -2.18 10.03
CA ARG A 156 20.18 -3.59 9.58
C ARG A 156 18.89 -4.26 10.06
N GLU A 157 18.48 -3.89 11.27
CA GLU A 157 17.26 -4.35 11.91
C GLU A 157 16.02 -3.91 11.12
N ALA A 158 15.99 -2.67 10.62
CA ALA A 158 14.89 -2.19 9.77
C ALA A 158 14.81 -2.92 8.42
N ILE A 159 15.96 -3.20 7.79
CA ILE A 159 16.00 -3.97 6.54
C ILE A 159 15.51 -5.40 6.79
N ALA A 160 16.04 -6.07 7.82
CA ALA A 160 15.63 -7.43 8.17
C ALA A 160 14.13 -7.51 8.49
N PHE A 161 13.60 -6.52 9.22
CA PHE A 161 12.15 -6.40 9.47
C PHE A 161 11.36 -6.30 8.17
N LEU A 162 11.77 -5.46 7.22
CA LEU A 162 11.07 -5.31 5.94
C LEU A 162 11.19 -6.55 5.04
N GLU A 163 12.30 -7.26 5.11
CA GLU A 163 12.47 -8.55 4.42
C GLU A 163 11.50 -9.60 5.00
N GLU A 164 11.43 -9.72 6.33
CA GLU A 164 10.52 -10.64 7.01
C GLU A 164 9.05 -10.29 6.75
N ILE A 165 8.66 -9.02 6.92
CA ILE A 165 7.30 -8.55 6.60
C ILE A 165 7.02 -8.70 5.10
N GLY A 166 8.03 -8.50 4.26
CA GLY A 166 7.95 -8.70 2.82
C GLY A 166 7.86 -10.17 2.39
N LEU A 167 7.88 -11.13 3.33
CA LEU A 167 7.46 -12.52 3.13
C LEU A 167 6.01 -12.77 3.56
N LYS A 168 5.43 -11.88 4.37
CA LYS A 168 3.99 -11.90 4.70
C LYS A 168 3.21 -11.38 3.47
N HIS A 169 1.94 -11.79 3.36
CA HIS A 169 1.01 -11.15 2.41
C HIS A 169 0.84 -9.66 2.76
N VAL A 170 0.18 -8.90 1.86
CA VAL A 170 -0.12 -7.47 2.06
C VAL A 170 -0.72 -7.23 3.45
N LEU A 171 -0.09 -6.38 4.26
CA LEU A 171 -0.58 -6.02 5.59
C LEU A 171 -1.45 -4.76 5.55
N MET A 172 -2.53 -4.77 6.33
CA MET A 172 -3.30 -3.56 6.59
C MET A 172 -2.47 -2.54 7.39
N PRO A 173 -2.75 -1.23 7.29
CA PRO A 173 -1.94 -0.23 7.98
C PRO A 173 -1.87 -0.44 9.50
N GLU A 174 -2.95 -0.90 10.12
CA GLU A 174 -3.04 -1.22 11.54
C GLU A 174 -2.15 -2.39 11.94
N ASP A 175 -2.09 -3.42 11.10
CA ASP A 175 -1.29 -4.61 11.36
C ASP A 175 0.20 -4.30 11.16
N PHE A 176 0.54 -3.59 10.08
CA PHE A 176 1.89 -3.09 9.88
C PHE A 176 2.33 -2.15 11.02
N TYR A 177 1.44 -1.28 11.51
CA TYR A 177 1.70 -0.43 12.67
C TYR A 177 2.05 -1.27 13.91
N LYS A 178 1.27 -2.30 14.22
CA LYS A 178 1.50 -3.16 15.40
C LYS A 178 2.83 -3.90 15.32
N GLU A 179 3.14 -4.46 14.15
CA GLU A 179 4.39 -5.18 13.87
C GLU A 179 5.61 -4.26 13.98
N ALA A 180 5.54 -3.05 13.41
CA ALA A 180 6.63 -2.08 13.54
C ALA A 180 6.79 -1.59 15.00
N LEU A 181 5.69 -1.38 15.71
CA LEU A 181 5.71 -0.93 17.11
C LEU A 181 6.28 -1.98 18.05
N SER A 182 5.94 -3.27 17.88
CA SER A 182 6.52 -4.36 18.69
C SER A 182 8.05 -4.46 18.53
N ASN A 183 8.57 -3.98 17.39
CA ASN A 183 10.00 -3.88 17.11
C ASN A 183 10.61 -2.52 17.48
N ASN A 184 9.87 -1.64 18.18
CA ASN A 184 10.29 -0.28 18.54
C ASN A 184 10.73 0.58 17.35
N MET A 185 10.14 0.36 16.17
CA MET A 185 10.47 1.07 14.93
C MET A 185 9.37 2.05 14.54
N CYS A 186 9.74 3.14 13.84
CA CYS A 186 8.79 4.11 13.31
C CYS A 186 8.02 3.51 12.12
N PRO A 187 6.70 3.24 12.25
CA PRO A 187 5.94 2.60 11.19
C PRO A 187 5.90 3.46 9.92
N TYR A 188 5.72 4.77 10.05
CA TYR A 188 5.68 5.69 8.91
C TYR A 188 6.98 5.73 8.11
N GLU A 189 8.13 5.65 8.78
CA GLU A 189 9.40 5.77 8.08
C GLU A 189 9.81 4.43 7.44
N LEU A 190 9.40 3.30 8.01
CA LEU A 190 9.56 1.99 7.38
C LEU A 190 8.79 1.88 6.05
N THR A 191 7.59 2.46 5.93
CA THR A 191 6.85 2.45 4.65
C THR A 191 7.48 3.32 3.55
N ARG A 192 8.53 4.09 3.87
CA ARG A 192 9.28 4.94 2.93
C ARG A 192 10.59 4.34 2.44
N LEU A 193 11.00 3.20 3.01
CA LEU A 193 12.15 2.41 2.57
C LEU A 193 11.76 1.51 1.40
#